data_AF-A0A8T4ZH13-F1
#
_entry.id   AF-A0A8T4ZH13-F1
#
_cell.length_a   1.000
_cell.length_b   1.000
_cell.length_c   1.000
_cell.angle_alpha   90.00
_cell.angle_beta   90.00
_cell.angle_gamma   90.00
#
_symmetry.space_group_name_H-M   'P 1'
#
loop_
_entity.id
_entity.type
_entity.pdbx_description
1 polymer ?
#
loop_
_entity_poly.entity_id
_entity_poly.type
_entity_poly.pdbx_seq_one_letter_code
_entity_poly.pdbx_strand_id
1 'polypeptide(L)' 'MSKQTLYKNFKDLEELGVVKPSRNIGRATMYRINTEHPLVKRLNEMVDEVSLQIAEKEADKMRVPAKT' A
#
# COMPACT_ATOMS: atom_id res chain seq x y z
N MET A 1 2.34 -11.35 -10.01
CA MET A 1 2.01 -10.38 -11.07
C MET A 1 3.24 -10.20 -11.96
N SER A 2 3.11 -10.21 -13.29
CA SER A 2 4.28 -10.07 -14.19
C SER A 2 4.65 -8.60 -14.40
N LYS A 3 5.91 -8.35 -14.77
CA LYS A 3 6.39 -7.02 -15.18
C LYS A 3 5.50 -6.41 -16.28
N GLN A 4 5.08 -7.22 -17.24
CA GLN A 4 4.24 -6.78 -18.35
C GLN A 4 2.84 -6.35 -17.89
N THR A 5 2.23 -7.09 -16.95
CA THR A 5 0.92 -6.74 -16.39
C THR A 5 0.98 -5.42 -15.61
N LEU A 6 2.07 -5.19 -14.86
CA LEU A 6 2.25 -3.91 -14.15
C LEU A 6 2.30 -2.74 -15.13
N TYR A 7 3.17 -2.79 -16.15
CA TYR A 7 3.30 -1.67 -17.10
C TYR A 7 2.04 -1.38 -17.90
N LYS A 8 1.21 -2.41 -18.18
CA LYS A 8 -0.08 -2.20 -18.85
C LYS A 8 -1.01 -1.28 -18.05
N ASN A 9 -1.08 -1.46 -16.74
CA ASN A 9 -1.98 -0.70 -15.86
C ASN A 9 -1.30 0.53 -15.24
N PHE A 10 0.03 0.61 -15.27
CA PHE A 10 0.78 1.68 -14.61
C PHE A 10 0.50 3.05 -15.22
N LYS A 11 0.32 3.13 -16.54
CA LYS A 11 -0.02 4.36 -17.25
C LYS A 11 -1.36 4.93 -16.76
N ASP A 12 -2.36 4.07 -16.58
CA ASP A 12 -3.67 4.46 -16.08
C ASP A 12 -3.58 5.00 -14.64
N LEU A 13 -2.77 4.37 -13.78
CA LEU A 13 -2.54 4.86 -12.42
C LEU A 13 -1.85 6.23 -12.37
N GLU A 14 -0.96 6.51 -13.34
CA GLU A 14 -0.32 7.81 -13.49
C GLU A 14 -1.31 8.85 -13.99
N GLU A 15 -2.09 8.54 -15.04
CA GLU A 15 -3.11 9.43 -15.61
C GLU A 15 -4.23 9.78 -14.62
N LEU A 16 -4.62 8.81 -13.78
CA LEU A 16 -5.57 9.02 -12.68
C LEU A 16 -4.96 9.76 -11.48
N GLY A 17 -3.64 10.02 -11.47
CA GLY A 17 -2.96 10.75 -10.40
C GLY A 17 -2.80 9.97 -9.10
N VAL A 18 -2.99 8.65 -9.13
CA VAL A 18 -2.75 7.74 -8.00
C VAL A 18 -1.25 7.60 -7.72
N VAL A 19 -0.44 7.60 -8.79
CA VAL A 19 1.03 7.71 -8.71
C VAL A 19 1.48 8.99 -9.42
N LYS A 20 2.61 9.55 -8.98
CA LYS A 20 3.20 10.75 -9.58
C LYS A 20 4.70 10.63 -9.72
N PRO A 21 5.31 11.22 -10.77
CA PRO A 21 6.76 11.28 -10.88
C PRO A 21 7.35 12.04 -9.67
N SER A 22 8.53 11.63 -9.25
CA SER A 22 9.22 12.18 -8.07
C SER A 22 10.57 12.78 -8.44
N ARG A 23 11.43 12.00 -9.12
CA ARG A 23 12.76 12.43 -9.58
C ARG A 23 13.21 11.57 -10.75
N ASN A 24 14.17 12.08 -11.53
CA ASN A 24 14.86 11.30 -12.55
C ASN A 24 16.23 10.87 -12.03
N ILE A 25 16.62 9.63 -12.33
CA ILE A 25 17.95 9.09 -12.03
C ILE A 25 18.51 8.55 -13.34
N GLY A 26 19.48 9.26 -13.91
CA GLY A 26 19.96 8.96 -15.26
C GLY A 26 18.82 9.01 -16.29
N ARG A 27 18.51 7.87 -16.91
CA ARG A 27 17.41 7.71 -17.89
C ARG A 27 16.10 7.19 -17.30
N ALA A 28 16.05 6.92 -15.99
CA ALA A 28 14.88 6.37 -15.33
C ALA A 28 14.07 7.47 -14.62
N THR A 29 12.75 7.47 -14.83
CA THR A 29 11.80 8.27 -14.05
C THR A 29 11.34 7.47 -12.84
N MET A 30 11.55 8.00 -11.64
CA MET A 30 11.09 7.40 -10.39
C MET A 30 9.70 7.91 -10.04
N TYR A 31 8.80 7.01 -9.67
CA TYR A 31 7.44 7.33 -9.26
C TYR A 31 7.25 7.15 -7.75
N ARG A 32 6.31 7.92 -7.20
CA ARG A 32 5.83 7.77 -5.81
C ARG A 32 4.32 7.70 -5.79
N ILE A 33 3.78 7.02 -4.78
CA ILE A 33 2.34 7.03 -4.50
C ILE A 33 1.95 8.45 -4.12
N ASN A 34 0.79 8.90 -4.61
CA ASN A 34 0.22 10.18 -4.24
C ASN A 34 -0.65 10.03 -2.99
N THR A 35 -0.05 10.22 -1.81
CA THR A 35 -0.75 10.16 -0.51
C THR A 35 -1.86 11.19 -0.36
N GLU A 36 -1.86 12.25 -1.17
CA GLU A 36 -2.92 13.25 -1.18
C GLU A 36 -4.15 12.80 -1.98
N HIS A 37 -4.04 11.76 -2.80
CA HIS A 37 -5.14 11.27 -3.61
C HIS A 37 -6.24 10.64 -2.72
N PRO A 38 -7.54 10.99 -2.90
CA PRO A 38 -8.62 10.51 -2.03
C PRO A 38 -8.66 8.98 -1.88
N LEU A 39 -8.50 8.24 -2.99
CA LEU A 39 -8.45 6.78 -2.96
C LEU A 39 -7.31 6.24 -2.07
N VAL A 40 -6.13 6.85 -2.15
CA VAL A 40 -4.95 6.41 -1.39
C VAL A 40 -5.16 6.68 0.10
N LYS A 41 -5.74 7.82 0.47
CA LYS A 41 -6.09 8.12 1.88
C LYS A 41 -7.03 7.06 2.46
N ARG A 42 -8.11 6.74 1.74
CA ARG A 42 -9.07 5.70 2.16
C ARG A 42 -8.44 4.32 2.27
N LEU A 43 -7.56 3.96 1.33
CA LEU A 43 -6.82 2.70 1.39
C LEU A 43 -5.93 2.63 2.64
N ASN A 44 -5.24 3.72 2.99
CA ASN A 44 -4.43 3.76 4.21
C ASN A 44 -5.29 3.59 5.47
N GLU A 45 -6.43 4.29 5.55
CA GLU A 45 -7.38 4.13 6.68
C GLU A 45 -7.82 2.67 6.84
N MET A 46 -8.20 2.01 5.75
CA MET A 46 -8.59 0.59 5.78
C MET A 46 -7.43 -0.33 6.17
N VAL A 47 -6.22 -0.04 5.71
CA VAL A 47 -5.01 -0.80 6.08
C VAL A 47 -4.74 -0.67 7.59
N ASP A 48 -4.90 0.53 8.16
CA ASP A 48 -4.72 0.76 9.59
C ASP A 48 -5.77 0.00 10.41
N GLU A 49 -7.04 0.06 10.02
CA GLU A 49 -8.13 -0.69 10.65
C GLU A 49 -7.87 -2.19 10.65
N VAL A 50 -7.49 -2.76 9.51
CA VAL A 50 -7.19 -4.20 9.39
C VAL A 50 -5.95 -4.56 10.22
N SER A 51 -4.93 -3.69 10.24
CA SER A 51 -3.72 -3.92 11.03
C SER A 51 -4.03 -3.97 12.53
N LEU A 52 -4.89 -3.09 13.03
CA LEU A 52 -5.36 -3.11 14.42
C LEU A 52 -6.10 -4.41 14.76
N GLN A 53 -7.03 -4.84 13.89
CA GLN A 53 -7.74 -6.10 14.09
C GLN A 53 -6.80 -7.31 14.12
N ILE A 54 -5.75 -7.31 13.29
CA ILE A 54 -4.73 -8.37 13.30
C ILE A 54 -3.95 -8.31 14.62
N ALA A 55 -3.53 -7.13 15.06
CA ALA A 55 -2.78 -6.95 16.30
C ALA A 55 -3.59 -7.41 17.53
N GLU A 56 -4.88 -7.08 17.59
CA GLU A 56 -5.78 -7.55 18.66
C GLU A 56 -5.89 -9.08 18.68
N LYS A 57 -6.09 -9.71 17.51
CA LYS A 57 -6.15 -11.17 17.38
C LYS A 57 -4.86 -11.84 17.83
N GLU A 58 -3.71 -11.28 17.49
CA GLU A 58 -2.41 -11.82 17.93
C GLU A 58 -2.20 -11.62 19.44
N ALA A 59 -2.60 -10.48 20.00
CA ALA A 59 -2.53 -10.24 21.43
C ALA A 59 -3.40 -11.23 22.22
N ASP A 60 -4.60 -11.54 21.72
CA ASP A 60 -5.49 -12.52 22.35
C ASP A 60 -4.92 -13.94 22.30
N LYS A 61 -4.26 -14.35 21.21
CA LYS A 61 -3.53 -15.63 21.15
C LYS A 61 -2.42 -15.71 22.20
N MET A 62 -1.73 -14.61 22.48
CA MET A 62 -0.69 -14.55 23.51
C MET A 62 -1.27 -14.54 24.93
N ARG A 63 -2.48 -14.02 25.12
CA ARG A 63 -3.17 -13.99 26.43
C ARG A 63 -3.74 -15.35 26.83
N VAL A 64 -4.07 -16.24 25.89
CA VAL A 64 -4.43 -17.63 26.21
C VAL A 64 -3.15 -18.33 26.69
N PRO A 65 -3.00 -18.56 28.01
CA PRO A 65 -1.68 -18.84 28.59
C PRO A 65 -1.22 -20.26 28.31
N ALA A 66 0.11 -20.39 28.34
CA ALA A 66 0.85 -21.63 28.56
C ALA A 66 0.06 -22.64 29.40
N LYS A 67 -0.37 -23.74 28.78
CA LYS A 67 -0.91 -24.88 29.51
C LYS A 67 0.19 -25.39 30.44
N THR A 68 0.00 -25.17 31.74
CA THR A 68 0.63 -25.96 32.81
C THR A 68 0.04 -27.36 32.80
#